data_AF-E9HNW4-F1
#
_entry.id   AF-E9HNW4-F1
#
_cell.length_a   1.000
_cell.length_b   1.000
_cell.length_c   1.000
_cell.angle_alpha   90.00
_cell.angle_beta   90.00
_cell.angle_gamma   90.00
#
_symmetry.space_group_name_H-M   'P 1'
#
loop_
_entity.id
_entity.type
_entity.pdbx_description
1 polymer ?
#
loop_
_entity_poly.entity_id
_entity_poly.type
_entity_poly.pdbx_seq_one_letter_code
_entity_poly.pdbx_strand_id
1 'polypeptide(L)'
;MSQFDHPEFASKWTGDCDDNPYIECPFCNVRFYREEKNTSSLRSYHPVKDIWFSQALNAIESLKEKLKQMEAERAEIMDRHATALEEARKFFSDLAEKTMSEARTINHFYHKFYRCSEKGNCYGRITVLENGTFLMTNGHNGHPNKRDQIERNAVVNEMMTLSRDTRQSMRSIFEEVRQRNPNVAIGYDARLQRKMQRARRSNQPAVPTSVDEAEAYLNDNQHYNMTNDGNSHVPVRVCDHD
;
A
#
# COMPACT_ATOMS: atom_id res chain seq x y z
N MET A 1 19.00 25.74 56.17
CA MET A 1 18.28 27.03 56.27
C MET A 1 16.83 26.66 56.43
N SER A 2 16.28 26.43 57.63
CA SER A 2 15.85 27.44 58.64
C SER A 2 15.02 28.54 57.99
N GLN A 3 13.85 28.97 58.43
CA GLN A 3 13.00 28.86 59.62
C GLN A 3 11.55 28.98 59.10
N PHE A 4 10.49 28.54 59.77
CA PHE A 4 9.80 29.34 60.78
C PHE A 4 8.84 28.44 61.55
N ASP A 5 9.21 28.12 62.79
CA ASP A 5 8.27 27.91 63.88
C ASP A 5 7.91 29.28 64.45
N HIS A 6 6.63 29.53 64.70
CA HIS A 6 6.19 30.40 65.80
C HIS A 6 4.78 29.98 66.24
N PRO A 7 4.65 29.36 67.42
CA PRO A 7 3.41 29.26 68.16
C PRO A 7 3.38 30.37 69.22
N GLU A 8 2.41 31.28 69.17
CA GLU A 8 1.99 32.10 70.32
C GLU A 8 0.92 33.08 69.85
N PHE A 9 -0.33 32.88 70.24
CA PHE A 9 -1.20 33.94 70.75
C PHE A 9 -2.46 33.30 71.32
N ALA A 10 -2.30 32.71 72.50
CA ALA A 10 -3.40 32.51 73.43
C ALA A 10 -3.56 33.82 74.22
N SER A 11 -4.36 34.77 73.72
CA SER A 11 -4.85 35.88 74.54
C SER A 11 -6.25 35.54 75.05
N LYS A 12 -6.29 35.11 76.31
CA LYS A 12 -7.48 35.17 77.16
C LYS A 12 -8.02 36.60 77.13
N TRP A 13 -9.23 36.79 76.62
CA TRP A 13 -10.02 37.97 76.91
C TRP A 13 -11.13 37.56 77.89
N THR A 14 -10.93 37.96 79.15
CA THR A 14 -11.94 38.02 80.19
C THR A 14 -12.63 39.37 80.08
N GLY A 15 -13.90 39.37 79.67
CA GLY A 15 -14.77 40.54 79.67
C GLY A 15 -16.18 40.06 79.97
N ASP A 16 -16.75 40.60 81.05
CA ASP A 16 -18.03 40.22 81.62
C ASP A 16 -19.20 40.41 80.64
N CYS A 17 -20.20 39.56 80.85
CA CYS A 17 -21.47 39.48 80.15
C CYS A 17 -22.19 40.85 80.11
N ASP A 18 -22.81 41.18 78.98
CA ASP A 18 -24.23 41.56 78.92
C ASP A 18 -24.73 41.57 77.45
N ASP A 19 -25.65 40.65 77.16
CA ASP A 19 -26.66 40.63 76.08
C ASP A 19 -26.28 40.75 74.60
N ASN A 20 -25.12 40.22 74.16
CA ASN A 20 -24.82 40.11 72.72
C ASN A 20 -24.29 38.71 72.32
N PRO A 21 -25.07 37.84 71.64
CA PRO A 21 -24.64 36.50 71.24
C PRO A 21 -23.68 36.49 70.04
N TYR A 22 -23.23 37.67 69.59
CA TYR A 22 -22.38 37.85 68.43
C TYR A 22 -20.97 38.28 68.85
N ILE A 23 -19.96 37.61 68.31
CA ILE A 23 -18.59 38.11 68.28
C ILE A 23 -18.28 38.48 66.82
N GLU A 24 -17.93 39.74 66.58
CA GLU A 24 -17.52 40.25 65.27
C GLU A 24 -16.00 40.11 65.11
N CYS A 25 -15.55 39.57 63.98
CA CYS A 25 -14.13 39.51 63.66
C CYS A 25 -13.61 40.90 63.25
N PRO A 26 -12.63 41.49 63.97
CA PRO A 26 -12.18 42.86 63.71
C PRO A 26 -11.41 43.04 62.40
N PHE A 27 -11.09 41.96 61.67
CA PHE A 27 -10.35 42.01 60.41
C PHE A 27 -11.25 41.87 59.16
N CYS A 28 -12.47 41.34 59.31
CA CYS A 28 -13.35 41.10 58.15
C CYS A 28 -14.84 41.33 58.41
N ASN A 29 -15.25 41.80 59.60
CA ASN A 29 -16.63 42.14 59.94
C ASN A 29 -17.67 41.00 59.78
N VAL A 30 -17.23 39.74 59.79
CA VAL A 30 -18.12 38.57 59.79
C VAL A 30 -18.56 38.24 61.22
N ARG A 31 -19.86 38.03 61.43
CA ARG A 31 -20.48 37.65 62.71
C ARG A 31 -20.45 36.13 62.91
N PHE A 32 -19.96 35.68 64.06
CA PHE A 32 -19.99 34.28 64.46
C PHE A 32 -20.99 34.07 65.60
N TYR A 33 -21.73 32.95 65.53
CA TYR A 33 -22.71 32.53 66.54
C TYR A 33 -22.07 31.51 67.49
N ARG A 34 -22.44 31.55 68.78
CA ARG A 34 -22.08 30.51 69.74
C ARG A 34 -23.05 29.32 69.58
N GLU A 35 -22.55 28.16 69.15
CA GLU A 35 -23.31 26.91 69.21
C GLU A 35 -23.38 26.43 70.67
N GLU A 36 -24.56 26.48 71.27
CA GLU A 36 -24.81 25.83 72.57
C GLU A 36 -24.86 24.31 72.38
N LYS A 37 -23.90 23.60 72.98
CA LYS A 37 -23.94 22.14 73.09
C LYS A 37 -25.04 21.74 74.06
N ASN A 38 -26.24 21.54 73.52
CA ASN A 38 -27.35 20.98 74.28
C ASN A 38 -27.17 19.45 74.37
N THR A 39 -26.43 19.00 75.38
CA THR A 39 -26.47 17.61 75.84
C THR A 39 -27.78 17.40 76.60
N SER A 40 -28.56 16.39 76.20
CA SER A 40 -29.72 15.79 76.89
C SER A 40 -31.09 16.05 76.25
N SER A 41 -31.39 15.40 75.13
CA SER A 41 -32.78 15.02 74.80
C SER A 41 -32.81 13.90 73.76
N LEU A 42 -33.25 12.72 74.20
CA LEU A 42 -34.00 11.72 73.44
C LEU A 42 -33.65 11.58 71.94
N ARG A 43 -32.64 10.76 71.62
CA ARG A 43 -32.75 9.94 70.41
C ARG A 43 -33.54 8.69 70.78
N SER A 44 -34.85 8.82 70.67
CA SER A 44 -35.71 7.67 70.35
C SER A 44 -35.06 6.90 69.21
N TYR A 45 -34.88 5.60 69.42
CA TYR A 45 -34.46 4.66 68.39
C TYR A 45 -35.53 4.70 67.29
N HIS A 46 -35.22 5.32 66.15
CA HIS A 46 -36.16 5.46 65.04
C HIS A 46 -35.83 4.39 63.98
N PRO A 47 -36.56 3.26 63.93
CA PRO A 47 -36.28 2.16 63.00
C PRO A 47 -36.35 2.58 61.52
N VAL A 48 -36.97 3.72 61.23
CA VAL A 48 -37.05 4.30 59.88
C VAL A 48 -35.67 4.76 59.37
N LYS A 49 -34.75 5.23 60.23
CA LYS A 49 -33.42 5.70 59.80
C LYS A 49 -32.50 4.55 59.39
N ASP A 50 -32.60 3.40 60.04
CA ASP A 50 -31.79 2.21 59.72
C ASP A 50 -32.24 1.54 58.43
N ILE A 51 -33.54 1.59 58.11
CA ILE A 51 -34.08 1.11 56.83
C ILE A 51 -33.56 1.97 55.68
N TRP A 52 -33.54 3.29 55.82
CA TRP A 52 -33.02 4.19 54.79
C TRP A 52 -31.51 4.07 54.62
N PHE A 53 -30.76 3.89 55.72
CA PHE A 53 -29.32 3.66 55.66
C PHE A 53 -28.97 2.32 55.00
N SER A 54 -29.67 1.23 55.35
CA SER A 54 -29.43 -0.07 54.70
C SER A 54 -29.81 -0.06 53.21
N GLN A 55 -30.91 0.60 52.84
CA GLN A 55 -31.28 0.82 51.44
C GLN A 55 -30.23 1.64 50.69
N ALA A 56 -29.69 2.70 51.30
CA ALA A 56 -28.62 3.50 50.72
C ALA A 56 -27.32 2.71 50.54
N LEU A 57 -26.94 1.87 51.51
CA LEU A 57 -25.75 1.01 51.40
C LEU A 57 -25.91 -0.04 50.29
N ASN A 58 -27.08 -0.69 50.20
CA ASN A 58 -27.38 -1.63 49.12
C ASN A 58 -27.36 -0.93 47.74
N ALA A 59 -27.85 0.30 47.65
CA ALA A 59 -27.77 1.10 46.43
C ALA A 59 -26.32 1.45 46.04
N ILE A 60 -25.48 1.79 47.03
CA ILE A 60 -24.06 2.05 46.81
C ILE A 60 -23.32 0.79 46.34
N GLU A 61 -23.59 -0.37 46.94
CA GLU A 61 -22.99 -1.64 46.50
C GLU A 61 -23.45 -2.00 45.08
N SER A 62 -24.73 -1.82 44.76
CA SER A 62 -25.25 -2.01 43.39
C SER A 62 -24.56 -1.09 42.38
N LEU A 63 -24.32 0.17 42.74
CA LEU A 63 -23.61 1.12 41.88
C LEU A 63 -22.13 0.77 41.70
N LYS A 64 -21.46 0.26 42.73
CA LYS A 64 -20.08 -0.23 42.62
C LYS A 64 -19.97 -1.41 41.67
N GLU A 65 -20.92 -2.35 41.73
CA GLU A 65 -20.91 -3.50 40.83
C GLU A 65 -21.16 -3.06 39.37
N LYS A 66 -22.10 -2.13 39.15
CA LYS A 66 -22.31 -1.52 37.82
C LYS A 66 -21.08 -0.78 37.31
N LEU A 67 -20.37 -0.04 38.16
CA LEU A 67 -19.15 0.65 37.78
C LEU A 67 -18.08 -0.34 37.32
N LYS A 68 -17.88 -1.42 38.08
CA LYS A 68 -16.94 -2.50 37.73
C LYS A 68 -17.31 -3.18 36.41
N GLN A 69 -18.60 -3.39 36.15
CA GLN A 69 -19.09 -3.93 34.89
C GLN A 69 -18.80 -2.98 33.71
N MET A 70 -19.08 -1.68 33.87
CA MET A 70 -18.77 -0.68 32.83
C MET A 70 -17.25 -0.57 32.57
N GLU A 71 -16.42 -0.68 33.60
CA GLU A 71 -14.96 -0.69 33.44
C GLU A 71 -14.47 -1.92 32.67
N ALA A 72 -15.05 -3.09 32.92
CA ALA A 72 -14.77 -4.31 32.17
C ALA A 72 -15.20 -4.19 30.69
N GLU A 73 -16.41 -3.68 30.44
CA GLU A 73 -16.90 -3.43 29.07
C GLU A 73 -16.02 -2.42 28.33
N ARG A 74 -15.60 -1.35 29.00
CA ARG A 74 -14.67 -0.37 28.43
C ARG A 74 -13.34 -1.00 28.06
N ALA A 75 -12.78 -1.87 28.92
CA ALA A 75 -11.53 -2.57 28.63
C ALA A 75 -11.67 -3.46 27.39
N GLU A 76 -12.78 -4.18 27.27
CA GLU A 76 -13.05 -5.05 26.11
C GLU A 76 -13.22 -4.25 24.81
N ILE A 77 -13.89 -3.10 24.85
CA ILE A 77 -14.02 -2.20 23.69
C ILE A 77 -12.63 -1.68 23.27
N MET A 78 -11.79 -1.28 24.24
CA MET A 78 -10.45 -0.78 23.94
C MET A 78 -9.56 -1.87 23.30
N ASP A 79 -9.67 -3.12 23.76
CA ASP A 79 -8.93 -4.25 23.19
C ASP A 79 -9.37 -4.56 21.74
N ARG A 80 -10.68 -4.55 21.49
CA ARG A 80 -11.24 -4.67 20.13
C ARG A 80 -10.77 -3.55 19.20
N HIS A 81 -10.74 -2.30 19.69
CA HIS A 81 -10.21 -1.17 18.93
C HIS A 81 -8.72 -1.31 18.64
N ALA A 82 -7.92 -1.77 19.61
CA ALA A 82 -6.49 -1.99 19.40
C ALA A 82 -6.22 -3.05 18.33
N THR A 83 -6.99 -4.14 18.34
CA THR A 83 -6.88 -5.21 17.33
C THR A 83 -7.26 -4.69 15.95
N ALA A 84 -8.38 -3.96 15.84
CA ALA A 84 -8.82 -3.38 14.56
C ALA A 84 -7.79 -2.38 13.98
N LEU A 85 -7.11 -1.61 14.83
CA LEU A 85 -6.06 -0.69 14.37
C LEU A 85 -4.82 -1.43 13.86
N GLU A 86 -4.43 -2.54 14.48
CA GLU A 86 -3.29 -3.33 14.02
C GLU A 86 -3.61 -4.07 12.71
N GLU A 87 -4.83 -4.59 12.56
CA GLU A 87 -5.31 -5.15 11.29
C GLU A 87 -5.33 -4.11 10.17
N ALA A 88 -5.84 -2.90 10.44
CA ALA A 88 -5.83 -1.80 9.48
C ALA A 88 -4.40 -1.40 9.10
N ARG A 89 -3.49 -1.32 10.08
CA ARG A 89 -2.08 -1.02 9.85
C ARG A 89 -1.43 -2.06 8.94
N LYS A 90 -1.68 -3.35 9.19
CA LYS A 90 -1.18 -4.44 8.35
C LYS A 90 -1.74 -4.34 6.93
N PHE A 91 -3.05 -4.13 6.79
CA PHE A 91 -3.70 -3.96 5.49
C PHE A 91 -3.06 -2.81 4.67
N PHE A 92 -2.83 -1.65 5.28
CA PHE A 92 -2.19 -0.52 4.58
C PHE A 92 -0.73 -0.80 4.24
N SER A 93 0.00 -1.53 5.08
CA SER A 93 1.38 -1.95 4.79
C SER A 93 1.43 -2.89 3.58
N ASP A 94 0.56 -3.91 3.55
CA ASP A 94 0.49 -4.87 2.45
C ASP A 94 0.08 -4.19 1.13
N LEU A 95 -0.85 -3.22 1.20
CA LEU A 95 -1.23 -2.40 0.06
C LEU A 95 -0.07 -1.53 -0.45
N ALA A 96 0.70 -0.93 0.46
CA ALA A 96 1.88 -0.13 0.12
C ALA A 96 2.99 -0.99 -0.53
N GLU A 97 3.23 -2.20 -0.02
CA GLU A 97 4.19 -3.13 -0.63
C GLU A 97 3.75 -3.58 -2.01
N LYS A 98 2.46 -3.92 -2.19
CA LYS A 98 1.91 -4.31 -3.49
C LYS A 98 2.02 -3.18 -4.51
N THR A 99 1.63 -1.97 -4.15
CA THR A 99 1.72 -0.79 -5.04
C THR A 99 3.17 -0.43 -5.37
N MET A 100 4.10 -0.50 -4.41
CA MET A 100 5.52 -0.29 -4.68
C MET A 100 6.13 -1.40 -5.54
N SER A 101 5.70 -2.66 -5.37
CA SER A 101 6.11 -3.78 -6.22
C SER A 101 5.65 -3.56 -7.66
N GLU A 102 4.36 -3.25 -7.86
CA GLU A 102 3.78 -2.92 -9.16
C GLU A 102 4.52 -1.75 -9.82
N ALA A 103 4.77 -0.66 -9.07
CA ALA A 103 5.53 0.49 -9.54
C ALA A 103 6.99 0.13 -9.90
N ARG A 104 7.65 -0.76 -9.16
CA ARG A 104 9.02 -1.23 -9.50
C ARG A 104 9.03 -2.07 -10.77
N THR A 105 8.05 -2.94 -10.97
CA THR A 105 7.88 -3.65 -12.25
C THR A 105 7.66 -2.68 -13.39
N ILE A 106 6.75 -1.72 -13.25
CA ILE A 106 6.50 -0.67 -14.25
C ILE A 106 7.82 0.09 -14.56
N ASN A 107 8.50 0.60 -13.55
CA ASN A 107 9.72 1.40 -13.74
C ASN A 107 10.87 0.60 -14.39
N HIS A 108 11.00 -0.70 -14.09
CA HIS A 108 11.97 -1.58 -14.74
C HIS A 108 11.66 -1.82 -16.23
N PHE A 109 10.40 -1.74 -16.63
CA PHE A 109 9.97 -1.92 -18.02
C PHE A 109 10.07 -0.63 -18.85
N TYR A 110 9.84 0.55 -18.28
CA TYR A 110 9.62 1.78 -19.06
C TYR A 110 10.82 2.72 -19.25
N HIS A 111 11.93 2.57 -18.51
CA HIS A 111 13.12 3.40 -18.77
C HIS A 111 14.28 2.57 -19.35
N LYS A 112 14.05 1.96 -20.51
CA LYS A 112 15.16 1.43 -21.32
C LYS A 112 15.90 2.60 -21.95
N PHE A 113 17.07 2.88 -21.38
CA PHE A 113 18.00 3.84 -21.95
C PHE A 113 18.83 3.18 -23.05
N TYR A 114 18.70 3.68 -24.28
CA TYR A 114 19.53 3.29 -25.40
C TYR A 114 20.71 4.26 -25.50
N ARG A 115 21.93 3.71 -25.59
CA ARG A 115 23.15 4.48 -25.80
C ARG A 115 23.56 4.41 -27.26
N CYS A 116 24.19 5.48 -27.75
CA CYS A 116 24.84 5.46 -29.05
C CYS A 116 25.84 4.29 -29.14
N SER A 117 25.88 3.62 -30.31
CA SER A 117 26.76 2.48 -30.55
C SER A 117 28.23 2.86 -30.76
N GLU A 118 28.52 4.13 -31.06
CA GLU A 118 29.90 4.63 -31.22
C GLU A 118 30.56 4.71 -29.83
N LYS A 119 31.08 3.57 -29.37
CA LYS A 119 31.64 3.40 -28.02
C LYS A 119 32.75 4.42 -27.76
N GLY A 120 32.64 5.14 -26.64
CA GLY A 120 33.68 6.01 -26.09
C GLY A 120 33.66 7.45 -26.59
N ASN A 121 33.10 7.71 -27.77
CA ASN A 121 33.10 9.06 -28.36
C ASN A 121 31.70 9.65 -28.53
N CYS A 122 30.63 8.95 -28.10
CA CYS A 122 29.28 9.50 -28.11
C CYS A 122 28.49 9.30 -26.81
N TYR A 123 27.92 10.41 -26.31
CA TYR A 123 27.05 10.45 -25.13
C TYR A 123 25.56 10.45 -25.48
N GLY A 124 25.22 10.29 -26.76
CA GLY A 124 23.86 10.23 -27.28
C GLY A 124 23.05 9.17 -26.54
N ARG A 125 21.91 9.59 -25.99
CA ARG A 125 21.05 8.75 -25.16
C ARG A 125 19.59 8.97 -25.53
N ILE A 126 18.88 7.88 -25.78
CA ILE A 126 17.44 7.89 -26.05
C ILE A 126 16.75 7.13 -24.91
N THR A 127 15.66 7.71 -24.42
CA THR A 127 14.75 7.10 -23.46
C THR A 127 13.45 6.78 -24.20
N VAL A 128 12.96 5.55 -24.06
CA VAL A 128 11.62 5.19 -24.54
C VAL A 128 10.63 5.65 -23.48
N LEU A 129 9.61 6.41 -23.87
CA LEU A 129 8.53 6.85 -23.00
C LEU A 129 7.41 5.80 -22.95
N GLU A 130 6.50 5.94 -21.99
CA GLU A 130 5.38 5.00 -21.77
C GLU A 130 4.48 4.82 -23.01
N ASN A 131 4.33 5.88 -23.80
CA ASN A 131 3.57 5.88 -25.06
C ASN A 131 4.35 5.30 -26.25
N GLY A 132 5.52 4.71 -26.03
CA GLY A 132 6.38 4.16 -27.07
C GLY A 132 7.13 5.21 -27.91
N THR A 133 7.00 6.51 -27.58
CA THR A 133 7.76 7.55 -28.26
C THR A 133 9.20 7.60 -27.74
N PHE A 134 10.11 8.05 -28.59
CA PHE A 134 11.54 8.15 -28.28
C PHE A 134 11.89 9.57 -27.89
N LEU A 135 12.33 9.77 -26.64
CA LEU A 135 12.86 11.04 -26.17
C LEU A 135 14.39 11.01 -26.21
N MET A 136 14.99 11.88 -27.02
CA MET A 136 16.42 12.11 -26.98
C MET A 136 16.78 12.85 -25.69
N THR A 137 17.38 12.14 -24.73
CA THR A 137 17.80 12.72 -23.44
C THR A 137 19.11 13.47 -23.58
N ASN A 138 20.05 12.92 -24.35
CA ASN A 138 21.31 13.57 -24.69
C ASN A 138 21.48 13.54 -26.21
N GLY A 139 21.79 14.69 -26.81
CA GLY A 139 22.08 14.80 -28.25
C GLY A 139 23.35 14.05 -28.66
N HIS A 140 23.42 13.67 -29.93
CA HIS A 140 24.65 13.14 -30.52
C HIS A 140 25.69 14.24 -30.66
N ASN A 141 26.91 13.97 -30.22
CA ASN A 141 28.08 14.82 -30.43
C ASN A 141 28.71 14.52 -31.80
N GLY A 142 28.25 15.26 -32.81
CA GLY A 142 29.00 15.55 -34.02
C GLY A 142 29.20 14.42 -35.02
N HIS A 143 28.74 13.20 -34.77
CA HIS A 143 28.78 12.14 -35.77
C HIS A 143 27.40 11.94 -36.41
N PRO A 144 27.31 11.90 -37.76
CA PRO A 144 26.07 11.55 -38.43
C PRO A 144 25.73 10.09 -38.15
N ASN A 145 24.44 9.75 -38.24
CA ASN A 145 24.04 8.36 -38.36
C ASN A 145 24.58 7.85 -39.70
N LYS A 146 25.39 6.78 -39.67
CA LYS A 146 25.91 6.14 -40.88
C LYS A 146 24.70 5.65 -41.69
N ARG A 147 24.46 6.22 -42.89
CA ARG A 147 23.30 5.90 -43.73
C ARG A 147 23.16 4.41 -43.97
N ASP A 148 24.28 3.75 -44.26
CA ASP A 148 24.37 2.30 -44.42
C ASP A 148 23.88 1.52 -43.20
N GLN A 149 24.08 2.06 -41.99
CA GLN A 149 23.63 1.44 -40.75
C GLN A 149 22.12 1.63 -40.52
N ILE A 150 21.56 2.77 -40.95
CA ILE A 150 20.10 2.99 -40.95
C ILE A 150 19.43 2.00 -41.91
N GLU A 151 19.93 1.92 -43.14
CA GLU A 151 19.40 1.01 -44.16
C GLU A 151 19.52 -0.44 -43.71
N ARG A 152 20.68 -0.84 -43.19
CA ARG A 152 20.88 -2.17 -42.60
C ARG A 152 19.88 -2.47 -41.50
N ASN A 153 19.62 -1.51 -40.60
CA ASN A 153 18.66 -1.71 -39.50
C ASN A 153 17.22 -1.80 -40.02
N ALA A 154 16.85 -1.02 -41.03
CA ALA A 154 15.53 -1.07 -41.66
C ALA A 154 15.27 -2.46 -42.24
N VAL A 155 16.22 -3.00 -43.01
CA VAL A 155 16.13 -4.34 -43.61
C VAL A 155 16.08 -5.44 -42.54
N VAL A 156 16.87 -5.32 -41.47
CA VAL A 156 16.79 -6.28 -40.35
C VAL A 156 15.44 -6.21 -39.66
N ASN A 157 14.85 -5.02 -39.47
CA ASN A 157 13.52 -4.87 -38.88
C ASN A 157 12.43 -5.48 -39.76
N GLU A 158 12.51 -5.30 -41.08
CA GLU A 158 11.63 -5.94 -42.05
C GLU A 158 11.66 -7.46 -41.91
N MET A 159 12.86 -8.06 -41.80
CA MET A 159 13.01 -9.51 -41.53
C MET A 159 12.37 -9.92 -40.20
N MET A 160 12.45 -9.09 -39.15
CA MET A 160 11.79 -9.39 -37.86
C MET A 160 10.28 -9.36 -37.97
N THR A 161 9.72 -8.37 -38.68
CA THR A 161 8.28 -8.25 -38.93
C THR A 161 7.76 -9.46 -39.70
N LEU A 162 8.38 -9.80 -40.83
CA LEU A 162 7.99 -11.00 -41.59
C LEU A 162 8.14 -12.29 -40.77
N SER A 163 9.14 -12.36 -39.88
CA SER A 163 9.31 -13.51 -39.00
C SER A 163 8.20 -13.66 -37.96
N ARG A 164 7.59 -12.55 -37.53
CA ARG A 164 6.43 -12.52 -36.62
C ARG A 164 5.16 -12.94 -37.33
N ASP A 165 4.99 -12.46 -38.56
CA ASP A 165 3.72 -12.54 -39.27
C ASP A 165 3.61 -13.80 -40.13
N THR A 166 4.74 -14.44 -40.46
CA THR A 166 4.79 -15.61 -41.35
C THR A 166 5.44 -16.84 -40.71
N ARG A 167 5.07 -18.02 -41.20
CA ARG A 167 5.71 -19.32 -40.87
C ARG A 167 6.84 -19.73 -41.79
N GLN A 168 7.16 -18.93 -42.81
CA GLN A 168 8.25 -19.21 -43.73
C GLN A 168 9.56 -19.52 -42.98
N SER A 169 10.42 -20.33 -43.59
CA SER A 169 11.74 -20.57 -43.01
C SER A 169 12.52 -19.24 -42.92
N MET A 170 13.31 -19.05 -41.86
CA MET A 170 14.10 -17.83 -41.69
C MET A 170 15.07 -17.60 -42.86
N ARG A 171 15.50 -18.69 -43.49
CA ARG A 171 16.32 -18.66 -44.71
C ARG A 171 15.55 -18.10 -45.90
N SER A 172 14.28 -18.52 -46.07
CA SER A 172 13.39 -17.99 -47.11
C SER A 172 13.14 -16.50 -46.91
N ILE A 173 12.77 -16.08 -45.69
CA ILE A 173 12.54 -14.68 -45.34
C ILE A 173 13.79 -13.84 -45.63
N PHE A 174 14.97 -14.35 -45.25
CA PHE A 174 16.23 -13.68 -45.51
C PHE A 174 16.46 -13.46 -47.01
N GLU A 175 16.28 -14.49 -47.83
CA GLU A 175 16.54 -14.41 -49.27
C GLU A 175 15.53 -13.48 -49.96
N GLU A 176 14.25 -13.54 -49.58
CA GLU A 176 13.21 -12.66 -50.10
C GLU A 176 13.51 -11.18 -49.80
N VAL A 177 13.85 -10.87 -48.54
CA VAL A 177 14.17 -9.49 -48.15
C VAL A 177 15.47 -9.02 -48.79
N ARG A 178 16.46 -9.92 -48.95
CA ARG A 178 17.72 -9.61 -49.63
C ARG A 178 17.49 -9.32 -51.12
N GLN A 179 16.61 -10.05 -51.79
CA GLN A 179 16.25 -9.81 -53.18
C GLN A 179 15.58 -8.45 -53.37
N ARG A 180 14.72 -8.04 -52.41
CA ARG A 180 14.13 -6.70 -52.39
C ARG A 180 15.13 -5.58 -52.10
N ASN A 181 16.20 -5.88 -51.36
CA ASN A 181 17.19 -4.91 -50.89
C ASN A 181 18.63 -5.31 -51.32
N PRO A 182 18.94 -5.38 -52.64
CA PRO A 182 20.23 -5.89 -53.13
C PRO A 182 21.42 -5.02 -52.74
N ASN A 183 21.19 -3.72 -52.48
CA ASN A 183 22.24 -2.75 -52.17
C ASN A 183 22.73 -2.81 -50.72
N VAL A 184 22.02 -3.53 -49.83
CA VAL A 184 22.32 -3.56 -48.40
C VAL A 184 23.11 -4.81 -48.05
N ALA A 185 24.38 -4.64 -47.69
CA ALA A 185 25.28 -5.75 -47.39
C ALA A 185 24.94 -6.46 -46.05
N ILE A 186 24.04 -7.45 -46.10
CA ILE A 186 23.63 -8.25 -44.94
C ILE A 186 23.94 -9.73 -45.18
N GLY A 187 24.61 -10.33 -44.20
CA GLY A 187 24.84 -11.78 -44.15
C GLY A 187 23.80 -12.50 -43.30
N TYR A 188 23.52 -13.75 -43.64
CA TYR A 188 22.69 -14.64 -42.82
C TYR A 188 23.55 -15.31 -41.75
N ASP A 189 23.62 -14.70 -40.56
CA ASP A 189 24.40 -15.21 -39.43
C ASP A 189 23.51 -15.77 -38.30
N ALA A 190 24.12 -16.51 -37.37
CA ALA A 190 23.42 -17.08 -36.22
C ALA A 190 22.83 -16.00 -35.27
N ARG A 191 23.29 -14.75 -35.36
CA ARG A 191 22.77 -13.65 -34.55
C ARG A 191 21.44 -13.14 -35.12
N LEU A 192 21.37 -12.95 -36.43
CA LEU A 192 20.19 -12.57 -37.18
C LEU A 192 19.11 -13.65 -37.05
N GLN A 193 19.47 -14.92 -37.23
CA GLN A 193 18.55 -16.04 -37.05
C GLN A 193 17.95 -16.06 -35.63
N ARG A 194 18.78 -15.88 -34.58
CA ARG A 194 18.29 -15.80 -33.20
C ARG A 194 17.38 -14.61 -32.95
N LYS A 195 17.63 -13.46 -33.59
CA LYS A 195 16.74 -12.30 -33.52
C LYS A 195 15.38 -12.62 -34.16
N MET A 196 15.37 -13.21 -35.35
CA MET A 196 14.14 -13.63 -36.05
C MET A 196 13.35 -14.66 -35.22
N GLN A 197 14.03 -15.64 -34.63
CA GLN A 197 13.42 -16.59 -33.70
C GLN A 197 12.77 -15.93 -32.49
N ARG A 198 13.44 -14.95 -31.88
CA ARG A 198 12.88 -14.20 -30.74
C ARG A 198 11.68 -13.37 -31.17
N ALA A 199 11.74 -12.74 -32.34
CA ALA A 199 10.61 -12.00 -32.89
C ALA A 199 9.41 -12.91 -33.10
N ARG A 200 9.61 -14.09 -33.70
CA ARG A 200 8.54 -15.10 -33.84
C ARG A 200 7.98 -15.56 -32.49
N ARG A 201 8.84 -15.88 -31.52
CA ARG A 201 8.41 -16.28 -30.17
C ARG A 201 7.63 -15.18 -29.44
N SER A 202 7.99 -13.92 -29.63
CA SER A 202 7.25 -12.80 -29.00
C SER A 202 5.82 -12.65 -29.51
N ASN A 203 5.48 -13.24 -30.65
CA ASN A 203 4.13 -13.23 -31.22
C ASN A 203 3.38 -14.56 -30.98
N GLN A 204 3.97 -15.51 -30.24
CA GLN A 204 3.27 -16.75 -29.93
C GLN A 204 2.16 -16.48 -28.90
N PRO A 205 0.98 -17.09 -29.06
CA PRO A 205 -0.08 -16.99 -28.07
C PRO A 205 0.37 -17.64 -26.76
N ALA A 206 -0.30 -17.25 -25.67
CA ALA A 206 -0.10 -17.88 -24.37
C ALA A 206 -0.39 -19.39 -24.47
N VAL A 207 0.24 -20.17 -23.58
CA VAL A 207 -0.06 -21.60 -23.49
C VAL A 207 -1.49 -21.74 -23.00
N PRO A 208 -2.40 -22.37 -23.77
CA PRO A 208 -3.79 -22.55 -23.34
C PRO A 208 -3.85 -23.41 -22.08
N THR A 209 -4.77 -23.06 -21.20
CA THR A 209 -5.02 -23.74 -19.93
C THR A 209 -6.17 -24.75 -20.00
N SER A 210 -7.00 -24.65 -21.05
CA SER A 210 -8.08 -25.59 -21.31
C SER A 210 -8.12 -26.04 -22.78
N VAL A 211 -8.86 -27.13 -23.03
CA VAL A 211 -9.07 -27.66 -24.39
C VAL A 211 -9.88 -26.69 -25.24
N ASP A 212 -10.95 -26.10 -24.67
CA ASP A 212 -11.80 -25.13 -25.37
C ASP A 212 -11.01 -23.86 -25.75
N GLU A 213 -10.12 -23.41 -24.87
CA GLU A 213 -9.21 -22.29 -25.12
C GLU A 213 -8.20 -22.63 -26.22
N ALA A 214 -7.67 -23.86 -26.23
CA ALA A 214 -6.79 -24.33 -27.29
C ALA A 214 -7.52 -24.40 -28.65
N GLU A 215 -8.76 -24.89 -28.69
CA GLU A 215 -9.56 -24.97 -29.92
C GLU A 215 -9.89 -23.57 -30.46
N ALA A 216 -10.30 -22.64 -29.60
CA ALA A 216 -10.51 -21.24 -29.97
C ALA A 216 -9.22 -20.61 -30.54
N TYR A 217 -8.06 -20.84 -29.92
CA TYR A 217 -6.78 -20.32 -30.42
C TYR A 217 -6.40 -20.87 -31.78
N LEU A 218 -6.62 -22.17 -32.01
CA LEU A 218 -6.34 -22.82 -33.29
C LEU A 218 -7.25 -22.27 -34.40
N ASN A 219 -8.52 -22.01 -34.08
CA ASN A 219 -9.48 -21.40 -35.02
C ASN A 219 -9.14 -19.94 -35.34
N ASP A 220 -8.79 -19.13 -34.33
CA ASP A 220 -8.42 -17.73 -34.50
C ASP A 220 -7.07 -17.56 -35.21
N ASN A 221 -6.18 -18.53 -35.04
CA ASN A 221 -4.85 -18.50 -35.62
C ASN A 221 -4.67 -19.65 -36.60
N GLN A 222 -5.31 -19.54 -37.77
CA GLN A 222 -5.30 -20.55 -38.84
C GLN A 222 -3.89 -21.07 -39.19
N HIS A 223 -2.87 -20.23 -39.00
CA HIS A 223 -1.48 -20.61 -39.22
C HIS A 223 -0.98 -21.71 -38.26
N TYR A 224 -1.57 -21.91 -37.07
CA TYR A 224 -1.27 -23.02 -36.15
C TYR A 224 -1.91 -24.35 -36.54
N ASN A 225 -2.96 -24.32 -37.36
CA ASN A 225 -3.61 -25.52 -37.89
C ASN A 225 -2.92 -26.10 -39.12
N MET A 226 -1.94 -25.39 -39.69
CA MET A 226 -1.25 -25.81 -40.92
C MET A 226 0.05 -26.55 -40.66
N THR A 227 0.32 -27.57 -41.47
CA THR A 227 1.62 -28.25 -41.60
C THR A 227 2.70 -27.28 -42.09
N ASN A 228 3.97 -27.67 -41.98
CA ASN A 228 5.12 -26.87 -42.43
C ASN A 228 5.05 -26.50 -43.93
N ASP A 229 4.28 -27.26 -44.72
CA ASP A 229 4.10 -27.05 -46.15
C ASP A 229 2.99 -26.02 -46.45
N GLY A 230 2.28 -25.54 -45.42
CA GLY A 230 1.22 -24.52 -45.52
C GLY A 230 -0.07 -25.00 -46.17
N ASN A 231 -0.13 -26.26 -46.63
CA ASN A 231 -1.21 -26.75 -47.50
C ASN A 231 -2.07 -27.87 -46.89
N SER A 232 -1.71 -28.41 -45.72
CA SER A 232 -2.48 -29.48 -45.08
C SER A 232 -2.73 -29.20 -43.60
N HIS A 233 -3.90 -29.61 -43.10
CA HIS A 233 -4.23 -29.51 -41.68
C HIS A 233 -3.59 -30.67 -40.91
N VAL A 234 -3.06 -30.36 -39.72
CA VAL A 234 -2.62 -31.41 -38.80
C VAL A 234 -3.86 -31.95 -38.08
N PRO A 235 -4.22 -33.24 -38.22
CA PRO A 235 -5.36 -33.79 -37.50
C PRO A 235 -5.04 -33.81 -35.99
N VAL A 236 -5.83 -33.09 -35.20
CA VAL A 236 -5.78 -33.15 -33.74
C VAL A 236 -6.31 -34.52 -33.32
N ARG A 237 -5.42 -35.38 -32.80
CA ARG A 237 -5.83 -36.64 -32.16
C ARG A 237 -5.96 -36.37 -30.67
N VAL A 238 -7.19 -36.40 -30.16
CA VAL A 238 -7.44 -36.43 -28.72
C VAL A 238 -7.08 -37.83 -28.26
N CYS A 239 -6.11 -37.94 -27.36
CA CYS A 239 -5.82 -39.21 -26.71
C CYS A 239 -6.85 -39.39 -25.60
N ASP A 240 -7.88 -40.18 -25.85
CA ASP A 240 -8.79 -40.61 -24.79
C ASP A 240 -7.97 -41.44 -23.79
N HIS A 241 -8.00 -41.03 -22.52
CA HIS A 241 -7.46 -41.82 -21.41
C HIS A 241 -8.64 -42.56 -20.78
N ASP A 242 -8.78 -43.83 -21.16
CA ASP A 242 -9.62 -44.82 -20.49
C ASP A 242 -9.08 -45.16 -19.08
#